data_AF-A0A970ASU4-F1
#
_entry.id   AF-A0A970ASU4-F1
#
_cell.length_a   1.000
_cell.length_b   1.000
_cell.length_c   1.000
_cell.angle_alpha   90.00
_cell.angle_beta   90.00
_cell.angle_gamma   90.00
#
_symmetry.space_group_name_H-M   'P 1'
#
loop_
_entity.id
_entity.type
_entity.pdbx_description
1 polymer ?
#
loop_
_entity_poly.entity_id
_entity_poly.type
_entity_poly.pdbx_seq_one_letter_code
_entity_poly.pdbx_strand_id
1 'polypeptide(L)'
;MARLQGGPVDWLAHLDSDEFLNLSPGAAPVQDIVARAGAAHAIALPWLNFGDNGHGAWPGETLPAFTACEAAINPDLVKFKSIFRVSAFHHASEHMPTDPRIEAPLAVNSGGEALGPGNLLGPPRARYRPVDVAMRGGAVVNHYATRSTDVFLMKNDRGFGTGKPFGKYHLNSAWHRRINRNDRQDRTILRRWDEVSAEMARLRALPGVAGAEAACLAWFQTTRQRLLVPDTIRRWTKALSDERP
;
A
#
# COMPACT_ATOMS: atom_id res chain seq x y z
N MET A 1 11.05 4.49 -15.59
CA MET A 1 11.68 3.22 -16.03
C MET A 1 12.94 3.41 -16.89
N ALA A 2 13.04 4.45 -17.73
CA ALA A 2 14.18 4.66 -18.64
C ALA A 2 15.59 4.54 -18.03
N ARG A 3 15.79 5.00 -16.77
CA ARG A 3 17.08 4.91 -16.07
C ARG A 3 17.46 3.50 -15.60
N LEU A 4 16.49 2.58 -15.53
CA LEU A 4 16.71 1.19 -15.11
C LEU A 4 16.92 0.26 -16.31
N GLN A 5 16.70 0.74 -17.54
CA GLN A 5 16.83 -0.07 -18.74
C GLN A 5 18.31 -0.37 -19.05
N GLY A 6 18.62 -1.64 -19.30
CA GLY A 6 19.98 -2.11 -19.55
C GLY A 6 20.86 -2.18 -18.28
N GLY A 7 20.30 -1.89 -17.10
CA GLY A 7 20.97 -2.05 -15.81
C GLY A 7 20.77 -3.43 -15.18
N PRO A 8 21.35 -3.67 -13.99
CA PRO A 8 21.27 -4.95 -13.29
C PRO A 8 19.91 -5.22 -12.61
N VAL A 9 18.97 -4.26 -12.64
CA VAL A 9 17.66 -4.37 -11.99
C VAL A 9 16.69 -5.09 -12.92
N ASP A 10 16.40 -6.35 -12.61
CA ASP A 10 15.44 -7.16 -13.37
C ASP A 10 13.99 -6.87 -12.95
N TRP A 11 13.73 -6.76 -11.64
CA TRP A 11 12.38 -6.59 -11.10
C TRP A 11 12.18 -5.26 -10.38
N LEU A 12 10.97 -4.71 -10.48
CA LEU A 12 10.56 -3.46 -9.86
C LEU A 12 9.19 -3.63 -9.19
N ALA A 13 8.99 -2.95 -8.06
CA ALA A 13 7.70 -2.73 -7.45
C ALA A 13 7.57 -1.27 -7.01
N HIS A 14 6.36 -0.73 -7.08
CA HIS A 14 6.04 0.58 -6.52
C HIS A 14 5.09 0.39 -5.35
N LEU A 15 5.58 0.71 -4.15
CA LEU A 15 4.80 0.71 -2.91
C LEU A 15 4.77 2.12 -2.34
N ASP A 16 3.60 2.53 -1.87
CA ASP A 16 3.39 3.81 -1.20
C ASP A 16 4.00 3.75 0.21
N SER A 17 4.29 4.90 0.84
CA SER A 17 4.91 4.95 2.18
C SER A 17 4.05 4.33 3.30
N ASP A 18 2.77 4.09 3.02
CA ASP A 18 1.80 3.41 3.89
C ASP A 18 1.51 1.98 3.42
N GLU A 19 2.39 1.37 2.63
CA GLU A 19 2.24 0.02 2.10
C GLU A 19 3.46 -0.86 2.38
N PHE A 20 3.21 -2.07 2.87
CA PHE A 20 4.26 -3.01 3.24
C PHE A 20 3.96 -4.40 2.70
N LEU A 21 4.92 -4.97 1.98
CA LEU A 21 4.83 -6.36 1.52
C LEU A 21 4.86 -7.30 2.73
N ASN A 22 3.83 -8.12 2.87
CA ASN A 22 3.71 -9.11 3.92
C ASN A 22 3.58 -10.51 3.32
N LEU A 23 4.45 -11.41 3.76
CA LEU A 23 4.50 -12.78 3.28
C LEU A 23 3.84 -13.70 4.31
N SER A 24 3.15 -14.74 3.86
CA SER A 24 2.55 -15.72 4.78
C SER A 24 3.61 -16.32 5.73
N PRO A 25 3.23 -16.70 6.97
CA PRO A 25 4.16 -17.40 7.85
C PRO A 25 4.77 -18.64 7.16
N GLY A 26 6.08 -18.81 7.27
CA GLY A 26 6.81 -19.90 6.58
C GLY A 26 6.98 -19.68 5.07
N ALA A 27 6.43 -18.60 4.50
CA ALA A 27 6.76 -18.19 3.15
C ALA A 27 8.23 -17.79 3.08
N ALA A 28 8.83 -18.14 1.96
CA ALA A 28 10.23 -17.89 1.72
C ALA A 28 10.47 -16.40 1.38
N PRO A 29 11.73 -15.92 1.39
CA PRO A 29 12.05 -14.50 1.17
C PRO A 29 11.49 -13.93 -0.14
N VAL A 30 11.49 -12.60 -0.29
CA VAL A 30 10.97 -11.92 -1.50
C VAL A 30 11.61 -12.44 -2.80
N GLN A 31 12.86 -12.89 -2.73
CA GLN A 31 13.60 -13.53 -3.82
C GLN A 31 12.88 -14.77 -4.37
N ASP A 32 12.20 -15.52 -3.51
CA ASP A 32 11.54 -16.77 -3.88
C ASP A 32 10.19 -16.52 -4.53
N ILE A 33 9.52 -15.41 -4.21
CA ILE A 33 8.31 -14.97 -4.93
C ILE A 33 8.69 -14.64 -6.37
N VAL A 34 9.80 -13.93 -6.56
CA VAL A 34 10.34 -13.61 -7.87
C VAL A 34 10.80 -14.87 -8.61
N ALA A 35 11.44 -15.83 -7.92
CA ALA A 35 11.83 -17.10 -8.52
C ALA A 35 10.62 -17.93 -8.98
N ARG A 36 9.55 -18.00 -8.17
CA ARG A 36 8.29 -18.69 -8.50
C ARG A 36 7.58 -18.10 -9.71
N ALA A 37 7.85 -16.84 -10.04
CA ALA A 37 7.28 -16.24 -11.24
C ALA A 37 7.77 -16.90 -12.53
N GLY A 38 8.97 -17.52 -12.52
CA GLY A 38 9.54 -18.19 -13.68
C GLY A 38 9.60 -17.25 -14.90
N ALA A 39 8.96 -17.68 -15.99
CA ALA A 39 8.85 -16.90 -17.22
C ALA A 39 7.81 -15.77 -17.18
N ALA A 40 7.09 -15.59 -16.06
CA ALA A 40 6.14 -14.51 -15.91
C ALA A 40 6.85 -13.14 -15.84
N HIS A 41 6.08 -12.12 -16.21
CA HIS A 41 6.56 -10.74 -16.34
C HIS A 41 5.96 -9.83 -15.27
N ALA A 42 4.86 -10.23 -14.63
CA ALA A 42 4.24 -9.51 -13.53
C ALA A 42 3.70 -10.49 -12.47
N ILE A 43 3.82 -10.10 -11.21
CA ILE A 43 3.34 -10.82 -10.03
C ILE A 43 2.29 -9.93 -9.37
N ALA A 44 1.06 -10.42 -9.29
CA ALA A 44 -0.04 -9.72 -8.64
C ALA A 44 0.09 -9.82 -7.12
N LEU A 45 -0.02 -8.68 -6.43
CA LEU A 45 -0.03 -8.59 -4.97
C LEU A 45 -1.33 -7.92 -4.51
N PRO A 46 -2.30 -8.67 -3.94
CA PRO A 46 -3.52 -8.07 -3.45
C PRO A 46 -3.23 -7.18 -2.24
N TRP A 47 -3.96 -6.08 -2.12
CA TRP A 47 -3.99 -5.32 -0.87
C TRP A 47 -4.75 -6.08 0.22
N LEU A 48 -4.25 -5.97 1.45
CA LEU A 48 -4.97 -6.23 2.68
C LEU A 48 -5.12 -4.88 3.41
N ASN A 49 -6.34 -4.37 3.56
CA ASN A 49 -6.58 -3.05 4.13
C ASN A 49 -6.50 -3.07 5.66
N PHE A 50 -5.72 -2.16 6.24
CA PHE A 50 -5.58 -1.94 7.67
C PHE A 50 -6.26 -0.65 8.10
N GLY A 51 -6.96 -0.73 9.23
CA GLY A 51 -7.66 0.38 9.84
C GLY A 51 -6.81 1.14 10.83
N ASP A 52 -7.48 2.03 11.53
CA ASP A 52 -6.87 2.94 12.49
C ASP A 52 -6.58 2.34 13.87
N ASN A 53 -7.00 1.09 14.10
CA ASN A 53 -6.90 0.41 15.40
C ASN A 53 -7.51 1.24 16.56
N GLY A 54 -8.46 2.14 16.25
CA GLY A 54 -9.08 3.06 17.20
C GLY A 54 -8.25 4.30 17.55
N HIS A 55 -7.12 4.55 16.89
CA HIS A 55 -6.27 5.71 17.16
C HIS A 55 -6.86 7.01 16.60
N GLY A 56 -7.29 7.90 17.50
CA GLY A 56 -7.63 9.28 17.15
C GLY A 56 -6.41 10.14 16.83
N ALA A 57 -5.31 9.93 17.54
CA ALA A 57 -4.04 10.62 17.36
C ALA A 57 -2.93 9.63 16.99
N TRP A 58 -2.05 10.04 16.08
CA TRP A 58 -0.94 9.22 15.62
C TRP A 58 0.02 8.90 16.78
N PRO A 59 0.23 7.61 17.12
CA PRO A 59 1.06 7.20 18.24
C PRO A 59 2.57 7.19 17.91
N GLY A 60 2.95 7.61 16.70
CA GLY A 60 4.29 7.41 16.15
C GLY A 60 4.25 6.34 15.06
N GLU A 61 5.33 5.57 14.91
CA GLU A 61 5.52 4.59 13.82
C GLU A 61 4.28 3.74 13.48
N THR A 62 4.09 3.43 12.19
CA THR A 62 2.95 2.63 11.71
C THR A 62 2.92 1.25 12.38
N LEU A 63 4.03 0.53 12.29
CA LEU A 63 4.23 -0.70 13.05
C LEU A 63 5.03 -0.33 14.30
N PRO A 64 4.73 -0.94 15.46
CA PRO A 64 3.80 -2.06 15.64
C PRO A 64 2.36 -1.65 15.99
N ALA A 65 2.00 -0.36 15.90
CA ALA A 65 0.76 0.18 16.44
C ALA A 65 -0.52 -0.21 15.69
N PHE A 66 -0.47 -0.34 14.36
CA PHE A 66 -1.64 -0.64 13.53
C PHE A 66 -1.67 -2.12 13.11
N THR A 67 -2.43 -2.94 13.83
CA THR A 67 -2.56 -4.38 13.54
C THR A 67 -3.99 -4.83 13.21
N ALA A 68 -4.97 -3.93 13.26
CA ALA A 68 -6.35 -4.24 12.87
C ALA A 68 -6.55 -4.11 11.36
N CYS A 69 -7.16 -5.12 10.73
CA CYS A 69 -7.38 -5.19 9.29
C CYS A 69 -8.74 -5.78 8.91
N GLU A 70 -9.02 -5.86 7.61
CA GLU A 70 -10.22 -6.52 7.11
C GLU A 70 -10.28 -8.02 7.43
N ALA A 71 -11.49 -8.52 7.67
CA ALA A 71 -11.71 -9.93 8.03
C ALA A 71 -11.23 -10.87 6.91
N ALA A 72 -11.52 -10.51 5.66
CA ALA A 72 -11.06 -11.16 4.46
C ALA A 72 -11.00 -10.15 3.31
N ILE A 73 -10.13 -10.40 2.35
CA ILE A 73 -10.03 -9.58 1.12
C ILE A 73 -11.32 -9.74 0.32
N ASN A 74 -12.01 -8.64 0.04
CA ASN A 74 -13.22 -8.65 -0.77
C ASN A 74 -12.88 -8.73 -2.29
N PRO A 75 -13.26 -9.81 -3.00
CA PRO A 75 -12.93 -10.00 -4.42
C PRO A 75 -13.45 -8.89 -5.36
N ASP A 76 -14.57 -8.26 -5.01
CA ASP A 76 -15.18 -7.22 -5.85
C ASP A 76 -14.46 -5.87 -5.72
N LEU A 77 -13.82 -5.65 -4.57
CA LEU A 77 -13.21 -4.37 -4.21
C LEU A 77 -11.68 -4.39 -4.32
N VAL A 78 -11.03 -5.54 -4.11
CA VAL A 78 -9.57 -5.71 -3.98
C VAL A 78 -8.77 -5.06 -5.10
N LYS A 79 -7.87 -4.16 -4.72
CA LYS A 79 -6.87 -3.57 -5.62
C LYS A 79 -5.54 -4.27 -5.43
N PHE A 80 -4.68 -4.13 -6.43
CA PHE A 80 -3.40 -4.82 -6.48
C PHE A 80 -2.25 -3.82 -6.67
N LYS A 81 -1.10 -4.16 -6.08
CA LYS A 81 0.22 -3.73 -6.56
C LYS A 81 0.83 -4.85 -7.38
N SER A 82 1.96 -4.57 -8.01
CA SER A 82 2.66 -5.53 -8.85
C SER A 82 4.16 -5.48 -8.63
N ILE A 83 4.81 -6.64 -8.58
CA ILE A 83 6.25 -6.79 -8.86
C ILE A 83 6.36 -7.19 -10.33
N PHE A 84 7.19 -6.53 -11.12
CA PHE A 84 7.25 -6.78 -12.57
C PHE A 84 8.65 -6.63 -13.17
N ARG A 85 8.88 -7.33 -14.29
CA ARG A 85 10.15 -7.27 -15.02
C ARG A 85 10.29 -5.95 -15.75
N VAL A 86 11.34 -5.21 -15.45
CA VAL A 86 11.60 -3.89 -16.04
C VAL A 86 11.77 -3.98 -17.56
N SER A 87 12.35 -5.07 -18.05
CA SER A 87 12.60 -5.31 -19.47
C SER A 87 11.33 -5.53 -20.30
N ALA A 88 10.22 -5.93 -19.67
CA ALA A 88 8.99 -6.31 -20.37
C ALA A 88 8.03 -5.13 -20.63
N PHE A 89 8.27 -3.95 -20.06
CA PHE A 89 7.35 -2.82 -20.11
C PHE A 89 8.06 -1.48 -20.33
N HIS A 90 7.42 -0.57 -21.06
CA HIS A 90 7.89 0.80 -21.24
C HIS A 90 7.59 1.68 -20.02
N HIS A 91 6.43 1.45 -19.39
CA HIS A 91 5.86 2.33 -18.37
C HIS A 91 5.31 1.55 -17.18
N ALA A 92 5.03 2.28 -16.09
CA ALA A 92 4.31 1.75 -14.93
C ALA A 92 3.49 2.87 -14.30
N SER A 93 2.29 2.54 -13.84
CA SER A 93 1.51 3.37 -12.94
C SER A 93 1.94 3.16 -11.49
N GLU A 94 1.27 3.81 -10.55
CA GLU A 94 1.45 3.57 -9.12
C GLU A 94 1.10 2.13 -8.71
N HIS A 95 0.34 1.38 -9.53
CA HIS A 95 -0.12 0.03 -9.20
C HIS A 95 0.53 -1.10 -10.00
N MET A 96 0.85 -0.86 -11.26
CA MET A 96 1.17 -1.94 -12.18
C MET A 96 1.97 -1.47 -13.40
N PRO A 97 2.71 -2.37 -14.06
CA PRO A 97 3.31 -2.05 -15.34
C PRO A 97 2.23 -1.79 -16.41
N THR A 98 2.59 -1.01 -17.42
CA THR A 98 1.75 -0.67 -18.58
C THR A 98 2.61 -0.59 -19.84
N ASP A 99 1.98 -0.59 -21.00
CA ASP A 99 2.68 -0.43 -22.29
C ASP A 99 3.76 -1.52 -22.50
N PRO A 100 3.33 -2.78 -22.69
CA PRO A 100 4.24 -3.92 -22.80
C PRO A 100 5.12 -3.85 -24.05
N ARG A 101 6.39 -4.24 -23.89
CA ARG A 101 7.40 -4.38 -24.97
C ARG A 101 7.30 -5.71 -25.71
N ILE A 102 6.59 -6.64 -25.10
CA ILE A 102 6.44 -8.02 -25.55
C ILE A 102 4.98 -8.24 -25.91
N GLU A 103 4.74 -9.04 -26.94
CA GLU A 103 3.40 -9.27 -27.48
C GLU A 103 2.49 -10.01 -26.49
N ALA A 104 3.05 -11.00 -25.76
CA ALA A 104 2.31 -11.87 -24.86
C ALA A 104 2.87 -11.79 -23.42
N PRO A 105 2.64 -10.68 -22.68
CA PRO A 105 3.07 -10.58 -21.31
C PRO A 105 2.30 -11.56 -20.43
N LEU A 106 2.99 -12.13 -19.45
CA LEU A 106 2.48 -13.18 -18.57
C LEU A 106 2.36 -12.64 -17.14
N ALA A 107 1.23 -12.92 -16.49
CA ALA A 107 0.98 -12.56 -15.11
C ALA A 107 0.79 -13.82 -14.26
N VAL A 108 1.23 -13.77 -13.01
CA VAL A 108 1.01 -14.80 -12.01
C VAL A 108 0.61 -14.19 -10.66
N ASN A 109 0.00 -14.97 -9.78
CA ASN A 109 -0.07 -14.60 -8.37
C ASN A 109 1.29 -14.82 -7.68
N SER A 110 1.43 -14.44 -6.41
CA SER A 110 2.67 -14.64 -5.64
C SER A 110 3.06 -16.11 -5.41
N GLY A 111 2.14 -17.05 -5.65
CA GLY A 111 2.40 -18.48 -5.63
C GLY A 111 2.91 -19.06 -6.95
N GLY A 112 2.89 -18.29 -8.04
CA GLY A 112 3.27 -18.73 -9.39
C GLY A 112 2.10 -19.25 -10.24
N GLU A 113 0.86 -19.18 -9.75
CA GLU A 113 -0.32 -19.59 -10.53
C GLU A 113 -0.64 -18.56 -11.62
N ALA A 114 -0.90 -19.03 -12.84
CA ALA A 114 -1.14 -18.19 -14.00
C ALA A 114 -2.41 -17.33 -13.87
N LEU A 115 -2.31 -16.09 -14.36
CA LEU A 115 -3.40 -15.12 -14.45
C LEU A 115 -3.59 -14.67 -15.91
N GLY A 116 -4.77 -14.14 -16.22
CA GLY A 116 -5.08 -13.60 -17.54
C GLY A 116 -4.24 -12.34 -17.84
N PRO A 117 -3.72 -12.19 -19.08
CA PRO A 117 -2.83 -11.09 -19.45
C PRO A 117 -3.57 -9.76 -19.68
N GLY A 118 -4.90 -9.77 -19.71
CA GLY A 118 -5.71 -8.65 -20.19
C GLY A 118 -5.46 -7.32 -19.47
N ASN A 119 -5.10 -7.33 -18.18
CA ASN A 119 -4.80 -6.09 -17.46
C ASN A 119 -3.40 -5.53 -17.76
N LEU A 120 -2.49 -6.33 -18.33
CA LEU A 120 -1.17 -5.88 -18.80
C LEU A 120 -1.20 -5.28 -20.21
N LEU A 121 -2.22 -5.64 -21.00
CA LEU A 121 -2.39 -5.22 -22.40
C LEU A 121 -3.25 -3.95 -22.57
N GLY A 122 -3.87 -3.47 -21.49
CA GLY A 122 -4.80 -2.34 -21.50
C GLY A 122 -4.37 -1.19 -20.59
N PRO A 123 -5.21 -0.15 -20.44
CA PRO A 123 -4.96 0.91 -19.47
C PRO A 123 -4.90 0.32 -18.04
N PRO A 124 -4.11 0.92 -17.13
CA PRO A 124 -3.92 0.37 -15.79
C PRO A 124 -5.22 0.37 -15.00
N ARG A 125 -5.62 -0.81 -14.48
CA ARG A 125 -6.87 -1.00 -13.70
C ARG A 125 -6.66 -1.46 -12.26
N ALA A 126 -5.41 -1.66 -11.83
CA ALA A 126 -5.04 -2.15 -10.50
C ALA A 126 -5.85 -3.39 -10.09
N ARG A 127 -6.06 -4.30 -11.05
CA ARG A 127 -6.89 -5.50 -10.95
C ARG A 127 -6.15 -6.63 -11.68
N TYR A 128 -6.38 -7.86 -11.25
CA TYR A 128 -5.94 -9.09 -11.94
C TYR A 128 -7.09 -10.10 -11.95
N ARG A 129 -7.11 -11.00 -12.95
CA ARG A 129 -8.16 -12.02 -13.13
C ARG A 129 -7.53 -13.38 -13.48
N PRO A 130 -8.12 -14.51 -13.09
CA PRO A 130 -9.25 -14.65 -12.16
C PRO A 130 -8.91 -14.12 -10.75
N VAL A 131 -9.84 -13.42 -10.11
CA VAL A 131 -9.53 -12.66 -8.89
C VAL A 131 -9.28 -13.57 -7.69
N ASP A 132 -9.99 -14.70 -7.61
CA ASP A 132 -9.81 -15.76 -6.62
C ASP A 132 -8.41 -16.37 -6.67
N VAL A 133 -7.91 -16.62 -7.89
CA VAL A 133 -6.53 -17.08 -8.11
C VAL A 133 -5.54 -15.98 -7.73
N ALA A 134 -5.79 -14.73 -8.14
CA ALA A 134 -4.89 -13.61 -7.88
C ALA A 134 -4.67 -13.32 -6.37
N MET A 135 -5.63 -13.67 -5.51
CA MET A 135 -5.57 -13.38 -4.07
C MET A 135 -4.89 -14.45 -3.21
N ARG A 136 -4.81 -15.71 -3.66
CA ARG A 136 -4.41 -16.86 -2.80
C ARG A 136 -2.92 -17.22 -2.83
N GLY A 137 -2.07 -16.35 -3.37
CA GLY A 137 -0.64 -16.64 -3.61
C GLY A 137 0.31 -16.58 -2.40
N GLY A 138 -0.19 -16.30 -1.19
CA GLY A 138 0.63 -16.28 0.03
C GLY A 138 1.49 -15.03 0.24
N ALA A 139 1.24 -13.96 -0.52
CA ALA A 139 1.79 -12.64 -0.27
C ALA A 139 0.73 -11.57 -0.53
N VAL A 140 0.68 -10.58 0.35
CA VAL A 140 -0.22 -9.43 0.28
C VAL A 140 0.56 -8.14 0.51
N VAL A 141 0.00 -7.01 0.11
CA VAL A 141 0.49 -5.70 0.52
C VAL A 141 -0.43 -5.18 1.62
N ASN A 142 0.08 -5.12 2.85
CA ASN A 142 -0.62 -4.47 3.95
C ASN A 142 -0.70 -2.97 3.66
N HIS A 143 -1.92 -2.44 3.54
CA HIS A 143 -2.16 -1.05 3.15
C HIS A 143 -2.76 -0.26 4.31
N TYR A 144 -2.00 0.68 4.85
CA TYR A 144 -2.30 1.51 6.02
C TYR A 144 -2.80 2.89 5.62
N ALA A 145 -3.81 2.94 4.75
CA ALA A 145 -4.29 4.19 4.18
C ALA A 145 -4.88 5.16 5.20
N THR A 146 -5.40 4.67 6.33
CA THR A 146 -5.97 5.49 7.41
C THR A 146 -4.92 5.87 8.47
N ARG A 147 -4.26 4.87 9.07
CA ARG A 147 -3.43 4.98 10.29
C ARG A 147 -4.17 5.59 11.47
N SER A 148 -4.35 6.89 11.55
CA SER A 148 -5.07 7.51 12.66
C SER A 148 -5.96 8.61 12.14
N THR A 149 -6.97 8.99 12.92
CA THR A 149 -7.92 10.03 12.52
C THR A 149 -7.20 11.32 12.11
N ASP A 150 -6.20 11.77 12.87
CA ASP A 150 -5.41 12.96 12.56
C ASP A 150 -4.63 12.84 11.24
N VAL A 151 -3.91 11.74 11.04
CA VAL A 151 -3.12 11.48 9.82
C VAL A 151 -4.01 11.39 8.59
N PHE A 152 -5.16 10.73 8.70
CA PHE A 152 -6.14 10.63 7.62
C PHE A 152 -6.68 12.01 7.23
N LEU A 153 -7.11 12.80 8.21
CA LEU A 153 -7.66 14.14 7.97
C LEU A 153 -6.63 15.11 7.38
N MET A 154 -5.36 15.03 7.82
CA MET A 154 -4.28 15.84 7.27
C MET A 154 -4.01 15.58 5.77
N LYS A 155 -4.50 14.47 5.19
CA LYS A 155 -4.45 14.26 3.74
C LYS A 155 -5.23 15.33 2.95
N ASN A 156 -6.18 16.05 3.56
CA ASN A 156 -6.88 17.17 2.91
C ASN A 156 -5.96 18.38 2.68
N ASP A 157 -4.97 18.62 3.55
CA ASP A 157 -3.99 19.71 3.43
C ASP A 157 -2.84 19.33 2.49
N ARG A 158 -2.34 18.10 2.60
CA ARG A 158 -1.32 17.55 1.68
C ARG A 158 -1.78 17.57 0.21
N GLY A 159 -3.09 17.50 -0.02
CA GLY A 159 -3.68 17.40 -1.36
C GLY A 159 -3.54 16.00 -1.98
N PHE A 160 -3.91 15.91 -3.27
CA PHE A 160 -3.86 14.68 -4.04
C PHE A 160 -2.61 14.65 -4.91
N GLY A 161 -1.87 13.55 -4.89
CA GLY A 161 -0.72 13.36 -5.78
C GLY A 161 -1.08 13.46 -7.28
N THR A 162 -2.36 13.34 -7.63
CA THR A 162 -2.89 13.42 -9.00
C THR A 162 -3.82 14.63 -9.24
N GLY A 163 -3.95 15.57 -8.29
CA GLY A 163 -4.60 16.87 -8.51
C GLY A 163 -6.13 16.99 -8.39
N LYS A 164 -6.92 15.90 -8.39
CA LYS A 164 -8.39 15.89 -8.08
C LYS A 164 -8.77 14.59 -7.34
N PRO A 165 -9.74 14.49 -6.40
CA PRO A 165 -10.93 15.34 -6.15
C PRO A 165 -11.23 15.77 -4.67
N PHE A 166 -12.07 16.80 -4.50
CA PHE A 166 -12.59 17.30 -3.22
C PHE A 166 -13.44 16.25 -2.46
N GLY A 167 -13.24 16.08 -1.15
CA GLY A 167 -14.13 15.27 -0.29
C GLY A 167 -13.76 13.80 -0.05
N LYS A 168 -12.74 13.25 -0.73
CA LYS A 168 -12.31 11.84 -0.57
C LYS A 168 -11.73 11.55 0.83
N TYR A 169 -10.94 12.46 1.39
CA TYR A 169 -10.28 12.28 2.69
C TYR A 169 -11.11 12.84 3.85
N HIS A 170 -12.44 12.79 3.74
CA HIS A 170 -13.33 13.14 4.83
C HIS A 170 -13.63 11.90 5.66
N LEU A 171 -13.67 12.06 7.00
CA LEU A 171 -14.16 11.01 7.89
C LEU A 171 -15.58 10.62 7.48
N ASN A 172 -15.87 9.34 7.63
CA ASN A 172 -17.13 8.71 7.21
C ASN A 172 -17.46 8.83 5.72
N SER A 173 -16.57 9.32 4.85
CA SER A 173 -16.77 9.20 3.40
C SER A 173 -16.82 7.74 2.97
N ALA A 174 -17.41 7.45 1.80
CA ALA A 174 -17.43 6.10 1.24
C ALA A 174 -16.02 5.52 1.07
N TRP A 175 -15.02 6.36 0.76
CA TRP A 175 -13.63 5.93 0.71
C TRP A 175 -13.09 5.57 2.08
N HIS A 176 -13.27 6.44 3.09
CA HIS A 176 -12.86 6.17 4.48
C HIS A 176 -13.43 4.86 5.00
N ARG A 177 -14.75 4.64 4.86
CA ARG A 177 -15.41 3.43 5.36
C ARG A 177 -14.93 2.15 4.67
N ARG A 178 -14.52 2.26 3.41
CA ARG A 178 -13.99 1.12 2.63
C ARG A 178 -12.58 0.74 3.06
N ILE A 179 -11.71 1.72 3.30
CA ILE A 179 -10.29 1.47 3.58
C ILE A 179 -9.96 1.38 5.07
N ASN A 180 -10.74 1.99 5.96
CA ASN A 180 -10.57 1.89 7.40
C ASN A 180 -11.21 0.60 7.93
N ARG A 181 -10.43 -0.50 7.95
CA ARG A 181 -10.93 -1.84 8.31
C ARG A 181 -10.32 -2.32 9.62
N ASN A 182 -11.15 -2.57 10.62
CA ASN A 182 -10.73 -2.95 11.97
C ASN A 182 -11.40 -4.26 12.43
N ASP A 183 -11.62 -5.20 11.51
CA ASP A 183 -12.48 -6.38 11.74
C ASP A 183 -11.76 -7.49 12.51
N ARG A 184 -10.45 -7.66 12.29
CA ARG A 184 -9.61 -8.66 12.98
C ARG A 184 -8.20 -8.14 13.24
N GLN A 185 -7.47 -8.78 14.14
CA GLN A 185 -6.05 -8.50 14.38
C GLN A 185 -5.17 -9.39 13.50
N ASP A 186 -4.20 -8.78 12.81
CA ASP A 186 -3.18 -9.47 12.04
C ASP A 186 -1.79 -8.93 12.42
N ARG A 187 -1.01 -9.79 13.07
CA ARG A 187 0.34 -9.48 13.57
C ARG A 187 1.42 -10.17 12.74
N THR A 188 1.07 -10.76 11.60
CA THR A 188 1.99 -11.59 10.81
C THR A 188 3.20 -10.81 10.31
N ILE A 189 3.03 -9.53 9.98
CA ILE A 189 4.11 -8.65 9.55
C ILE A 189 5.15 -8.39 10.66
N LEU A 190 4.74 -8.48 11.94
CA LEU A 190 5.61 -8.19 13.09
C LEU A 190 6.65 -9.30 13.36
N ARG A 191 6.60 -10.43 12.66
CA ARG A 191 7.60 -11.50 12.83
C ARG A 191 9.03 -11.05 12.52
N ARG A 192 9.19 -10.02 11.69
CA ARG A 192 10.50 -9.42 11.33
C ARG A 192 10.72 -8.08 12.05
N TRP A 193 9.89 -7.73 13.03
CA TRP A 193 9.90 -6.40 13.64
C TRP A 193 11.23 -6.09 14.32
N ASP A 194 11.86 -7.06 14.98
CA ASP A 194 13.16 -6.84 15.64
C ASP A 194 14.24 -6.45 14.62
N GLU A 195 14.29 -7.11 13.47
CA GLU A 195 15.21 -6.79 12.38
C GLU A 195 14.90 -5.41 11.76
N VAL A 196 13.62 -5.09 11.57
CA VAL A 196 13.17 -3.79 11.07
C VAL A 196 13.54 -2.68 12.05
N SER A 197 13.30 -2.87 13.35
CA SER A 197 13.60 -1.91 14.41
C SER A 197 15.11 -1.66 14.51
N ALA A 198 15.93 -2.71 14.43
CA ALA A 198 17.38 -2.60 14.40
C ALA A 198 17.87 -1.81 13.18
N GLU A 199 17.32 -2.09 12.00
CA GLU A 199 17.68 -1.37 10.77
C GLU A 199 17.22 0.10 10.80
N MET A 200 16.03 0.37 11.32
CA MET A 200 15.55 1.74 11.54
C MET A 200 16.46 2.51 12.50
N ALA A 201 16.92 1.88 13.60
CA ALA A 201 17.88 2.49 14.51
C ALA A 201 19.21 2.79 13.81
N ARG A 202 19.72 1.86 13.00
CA ARG A 202 20.95 2.06 12.20
C ARG A 202 20.79 3.22 11.21
N LEU A 203 19.66 3.30 10.51
CA LEU A 203 19.39 4.38 9.54
C LEU A 203 19.28 5.73 10.24
N ARG A 204 18.62 5.80 11.41
CA ARG A 204 18.53 7.04 12.21
C ARG A 204 19.88 7.52 12.72
N ALA A 205 20.83 6.60 12.95
CA ALA A 205 22.19 6.92 13.36
C ALA A 205 23.06 7.50 12.21
N LEU A 206 22.61 7.44 10.96
CA LEU A 206 23.34 8.06 9.85
C LEU A 206 23.38 9.59 10.01
N PRO A 207 24.50 10.25 9.65
CA PRO A 207 24.63 11.71 9.78
C PRO A 207 23.47 12.47 9.13
N GLY A 208 22.85 13.37 9.89
CA GLY A 208 21.76 14.23 9.45
C GLY A 208 20.35 13.60 9.48
N VAL A 209 20.21 12.27 9.57
CA VAL A 209 18.90 11.61 9.51
C VAL A 209 18.05 11.93 10.75
N ALA A 210 18.59 11.80 11.95
CA ALA A 210 17.86 12.12 13.18
C ALA A 210 17.39 13.59 13.23
N GLY A 211 18.22 14.52 12.73
CA GLY A 211 17.86 15.93 12.63
C GLY A 211 16.73 16.19 11.63
N ALA A 212 16.80 15.55 10.46
CA ALA A 212 15.75 15.63 9.45
C ALA A 212 14.43 15.01 9.95
N GLU A 213 14.50 13.86 10.62
CA GLU A 213 13.33 13.22 11.23
C GLU A 213 12.68 14.14 12.29
N ALA A 214 13.48 14.72 13.19
CA ALA A 214 12.98 15.65 14.19
C ALA A 214 12.30 16.88 13.55
N ALA A 215 12.87 17.42 12.47
CA ALA A 215 12.27 18.53 11.73
C ALA A 215 10.92 18.14 11.08
N CYS A 216 10.83 16.95 10.49
CA CYS A 216 9.58 16.42 9.93
C CYS A 216 8.51 16.21 11.02
N LEU A 217 8.90 15.69 12.18
CA LEU A 217 7.99 15.47 13.32
C LEU A 217 7.48 16.80 13.89
N ALA A 218 8.36 17.79 14.05
CA ALA A 218 7.97 19.13 14.50
C ALA A 218 6.99 19.78 13.51
N TRP A 219 7.28 19.73 12.20
CA TRP A 219 6.38 20.21 11.16
C TRP A 219 5.02 19.51 11.22
N PHE A 220 5.00 18.18 11.37
CA PHE A 220 3.76 17.41 11.47
C PHE A 220 2.93 17.85 12.68
N GLN A 221 3.56 17.98 13.85
CA GLN A 221 2.88 18.38 15.09
C GLN A 221 2.29 19.80 14.98
N THR A 222 3.09 20.77 14.52
CA THR A 222 2.64 22.16 14.33
C THR A 222 1.52 22.25 13.30
N THR A 223 1.65 21.54 12.18
CA THR A 223 0.64 21.53 11.11
C THR A 223 -0.65 20.86 11.60
N ARG A 224 -0.56 19.74 12.32
CA ARG A 224 -1.71 19.08 12.95
C ARG A 224 -2.46 20.01 13.89
N GLN A 225 -1.76 20.68 14.81
CA GLN A 225 -2.36 21.61 15.78
C GLN A 225 -3.06 22.78 15.09
N ARG A 226 -2.43 23.34 14.04
CA ARG A 226 -2.99 24.45 13.27
C ARG A 226 -4.24 24.05 12.48
N LEU A 227 -4.23 22.86 11.86
CA LEU A 227 -5.28 22.43 10.94
C LEU A 227 -6.45 21.76 11.64
N LEU A 228 -6.19 20.85 12.58
CA LEU A 228 -7.21 19.98 13.18
C LEU A 228 -7.90 20.65 14.37
N VAL A 229 -8.40 21.86 14.13
CA VAL A 229 -9.31 22.57 15.03
C VAL A 229 -10.75 22.08 14.83
N PRO A 230 -11.66 22.25 15.82
CA PRO A 230 -13.01 21.69 15.77
C PRO A 230 -13.77 21.99 14.47
N ASP A 231 -13.69 23.22 13.97
CA ASP A 231 -14.39 23.65 12.76
C ASP A 231 -13.87 22.94 11.49
N THR A 232 -12.56 22.75 11.38
CA THR A 232 -11.96 22.02 10.27
C THR A 232 -12.31 20.54 10.34
N ILE A 233 -12.23 19.92 11.53
CA ILE A 233 -12.64 18.52 11.71
C ILE A 233 -14.10 18.33 11.30
N ARG A 234 -15.01 19.23 11.72
CA ARG A 234 -16.43 19.19 11.31
C ARG A 234 -16.58 19.28 9.79
N ARG A 235 -15.88 20.21 9.11
CA ARG A 235 -15.91 20.31 7.63
C ARG A 235 -15.40 19.05 6.93
N TRP A 236 -14.39 18.40 7.50
CA TRP A 236 -13.81 17.16 6.97
C TRP A 236 -14.47 15.90 7.52
N THR A 237 -15.65 16.00 8.12
CA THR A 237 -16.43 14.85 8.60
C THR A 237 -17.76 14.80 7.87
N LYS A 238 -18.10 13.66 7.28
CA LYS A 238 -19.43 13.40 6.74
C LYS A 238 -20.33 12.88 7.86
N ALA A 239 -21.61 13.23 7.80
CA ALA A 239 -22.61 12.55 8.59
C ALA A 239 -22.60 11.05 8.27
N LEU A 240 -22.85 10.23 9.27
CA LEU A 240 -23.07 8.80 9.05
C LEU A 240 -24.39 8.67 8.26
N SER A 241 -24.30 8.15 7.05
CA SER A 241 -25.46 7.75 6.25
C SER A 241 -25.80 6.30 6.57
N ASP A 242 -27.09 5.95 6.67
CA ASP A 242 -27.55 4.57 6.86
C ASP A 242 -27.19 3.60 5.70
N GLU A 243 -26.61 4.12 4.61
CA GLU A 243 -26.13 3.29 3.50
C GLU A 243 -24.88 2.49 3.91
N ARG A 244 -25.04 1.16 3.93
CA ARG A 244 -23.94 0.19 4.14
C ARG A 244 -22.78 0.43 3.14
N PRO A 245 -21.52 0.28 3.58
CA PRO A 245 -20.33 0.53 2.77
C PRO A 245 -20.16 -0.40 1.56
#